data_AF-A0A7W9PSI9-F1
#
_entry.id   AF-A0A7W9PSI9-F1
#
_cell.length_a   1.000
_cell.length_b   1.000
_cell.length_c   1.000
_cell.angle_alpha   90.00
_cell.angle_beta   90.00
_cell.angle_gamma   90.00
#
_symmetry.space_group_name_H-M   'P 1'
#
loop_
_entity.id
_entity.type
_entity.pdbx_description
1 polymer ?
#
loop_
_entity_poly.entity_id
_entity_poly.type
_entity_poly.pdbx_seq_one_letter_code
_entity_poly.pdbx_strand_id
1 'polypeptide(L)'
;MTPTTVEATPDALVAALRMPVWNTLAARAEGIRRALPPRPGTARERLAWLRSLDPEQARHAALLDHLDALCGHISGRRPALGYAADDSLPDAALQEAEGFNRQLTALIAAYRAVRQSA
;
A
#
# COMPACT_ATOMS: atom_id res chain seq x y z
N MET A 1 -8.47 37.32 -16.35
CA MET A 1 -8.23 35.86 -16.39
C MET A 1 -8.16 35.36 -14.96
N THR A 2 -9.27 34.87 -14.42
CA THR A 2 -9.28 34.18 -13.14
C THR A 2 -8.61 32.82 -13.33
N PRO A 3 -7.64 32.43 -12.48
CA PRO A 3 -7.10 31.09 -12.54
C PRO A 3 -8.23 30.14 -12.13
N THR A 4 -8.65 29.29 -13.05
CA THR A 4 -9.53 28.17 -12.75
C THR A 4 -8.72 27.21 -11.88
N THR A 5 -8.84 27.34 -10.56
CA THR A 5 -8.45 26.27 -9.64
C THR A 5 -9.33 25.10 -10.00
N VAL A 6 -8.81 24.18 -10.81
CA VAL A 6 -9.46 22.89 -11.05
C VAL A 6 -9.45 22.21 -9.70
N GLU A 7 -10.56 22.31 -8.98
CA GLU A 7 -10.80 21.58 -7.75
C GLU A 7 -10.67 20.10 -8.11
N ALA A 8 -9.58 19.47 -7.71
CA ALA A 8 -9.32 18.08 -8.06
C ALA A 8 -10.39 17.25 -7.37
N THR A 9 -11.29 16.65 -8.16
CA THR A 9 -12.34 15.79 -7.63
C THR A 9 -11.71 14.59 -6.90
N PRO A 10 -12.38 14.02 -5.89
CA PRO A 10 -11.90 12.83 -5.19
C PRO A 10 -11.48 11.71 -6.16
N ASP A 11 -12.27 11.48 -7.21
CA ASP A 11 -11.99 10.46 -8.23
C ASP A 11 -10.73 10.75 -9.05
N ALA A 12 -10.47 12.02 -9.41
CA ALA A 12 -9.26 12.40 -10.12
C ALA A 12 -8.01 12.19 -9.25
N LEU A 13 -8.11 12.46 -7.94
CA LEU A 13 -7.03 12.20 -6.99
C LEU A 13 -6.80 10.71 -6.76
N VAL A 14 -7.87 9.90 -6.67
CA VAL A 14 -7.74 8.43 -6.60
C VAL A 14 -7.05 7.90 -7.86
N ALA A 15 -7.48 8.33 -9.05
CA ALA A 15 -6.86 7.91 -10.31
C ALA A 15 -5.36 8.29 -10.37
N ALA A 16 -5.01 9.49 -9.91
CA ALA A 16 -3.63 9.96 -9.86
C ALA A 16 -2.77 9.23 -8.83
N LEU A 17 -3.34 8.82 -7.69
CA LEU A 17 -2.61 8.17 -6.60
C LEU A 17 -2.48 6.65 -6.75
N ARG A 18 -3.44 5.99 -7.40
CA ARG A 18 -3.55 4.52 -7.43
C ARG A 18 -2.26 3.84 -7.89
N MET A 19 -1.74 4.24 -9.04
CA MET A 19 -0.52 3.64 -9.62
C MET A 19 0.75 4.03 -8.83
N PRO A 20 0.99 5.30 -8.46
CA PRO A 20 2.13 5.67 -7.61
C PRO A 20 2.17 4.97 -6.26
N VAL A 21 1.03 4.87 -5.56
CA VAL A 21 0.92 4.16 -4.27
C VAL A 21 1.21 2.69 -4.49
N TRP A 22 0.56 2.05 -5.48
CA TRP A 22 0.81 0.64 -5.79
C TRP A 22 2.29 0.35 -6.09
N ASN A 23 2.94 1.19 -6.92
CA ASN A 23 4.36 1.04 -7.27
C ASN A 23 5.26 1.14 -6.04
N THR A 24 4.97 2.08 -5.14
CA THR A 24 5.73 2.28 -3.90
C THR A 24 5.64 1.06 -2.98
N LEU A 25 4.40 0.57 -2.76
CA LEU A 25 4.15 -0.62 -1.95
C LEU A 25 4.82 -1.85 -2.56
N ALA A 26 4.72 -2.05 -3.88
CA ALA A 26 5.35 -3.16 -4.59
C ALA A 26 6.88 -3.12 -4.48
N ALA A 27 7.49 -1.94 -4.65
CA ALA A 27 8.94 -1.78 -4.52
C ALA A 27 9.43 -2.07 -3.09
N ARG A 28 8.68 -1.63 -2.07
CA ARG A 28 9.01 -1.90 -0.67
C ARG A 28 8.83 -3.38 -0.31
N ALA A 29 7.75 -4.01 -0.77
CA ALA A 29 7.53 -5.45 -0.64
C ALA A 29 8.68 -6.25 -1.28
N GLU A 30 9.14 -5.84 -2.46
CA GLU A 30 10.29 -6.48 -3.12
C GLU A 30 11.61 -6.26 -2.37
N GLY A 31 11.83 -5.09 -1.77
CA GLY A 31 12.95 -4.86 -0.86
C GLY A 31 12.96 -5.83 0.31
N ILE A 32 11.81 -6.00 0.96
CA ILE A 32 11.65 -6.93 2.09
C ILE A 32 11.83 -8.39 1.66
N ARG A 33 11.26 -8.76 0.52
CA ARG A 33 11.36 -10.12 -0.04
C ARG A 33 12.81 -10.54 -0.28
N ARG A 34 13.68 -9.61 -0.68
CA ARG A 34 15.12 -9.84 -0.86
C ARG A 34 15.89 -9.92 0.46
N ALA A 35 15.39 -9.31 1.53
CA ALA A 35 16.01 -9.35 2.85
C ALA A 35 15.61 -10.58 3.68
N LEU A 36 14.52 -11.26 3.32
CA LEU A 36 14.02 -12.46 4.00
C LEU A 36 14.58 -13.74 3.36
N PRO A 37 14.72 -14.85 4.13
CA PRO A 37 14.91 -16.17 3.55
C PRO A 37 13.77 -16.49 2.57
N PRO A 38 14.03 -17.22 1.46
CA PRO A 38 13.03 -17.51 0.44
C PRO A 38 11.74 -18.08 1.02
N ARG A 39 10.61 -17.46 0.68
CA ARG A 39 9.30 -17.87 1.19
C ARG A 39 8.84 -19.13 0.48
N PRO A 40 8.50 -20.21 1.22
CA PRO A 40 8.03 -21.44 0.59
C PRO A 40 6.61 -21.32 0.03
N GLY A 41 6.30 -22.17 -0.95
CA GLY A 41 5.05 -22.16 -1.71
C GLY A 41 3.87 -22.85 -1.02
N THR A 42 4.11 -23.81 -0.11
CA THR A 42 3.04 -24.54 0.58
C THR A 42 2.72 -23.97 1.96
N ALA A 43 1.48 -24.12 2.42
CA ALA A 43 1.04 -23.64 3.73
C ALA A 43 1.83 -24.31 4.89
N ARG A 44 2.12 -25.61 4.78
CA ARG A 44 2.86 -26.38 5.78
C ARG A 44 4.30 -25.90 5.92
N GLU A 45 4.99 -25.70 4.80
CA GLU A 45 6.37 -25.18 4.80
C GLU A 45 6.39 -23.72 5.27
N ARG A 46 5.38 -22.93 4.94
CA ARG A 46 5.26 -21.54 5.40
C ARG A 46 5.16 -21.44 6.92
N LEU A 47 4.46 -22.37 7.58
CA LEU A 47 4.43 -22.42 9.05
C LEU A 47 5.80 -22.73 9.65
N ALA A 48 6.54 -23.68 9.07
CA ALA A 48 7.89 -24.00 9.53
C ALA A 48 8.86 -22.83 9.29
N TRP A 49 8.77 -22.18 8.13
CA TRP A 49 9.52 -20.98 7.80
C TRP A 49 9.25 -19.86 8.80
N LEU A 50 7.99 -19.54 9.10
CA LEU A 50 7.62 -18.51 10.10
C LEU A 50 8.23 -18.79 11.48
N ARG A 51 8.29 -20.06 11.89
CA ARG A 51 8.88 -20.47 13.19
C ARG A 51 10.40 -20.40 13.21
N SER A 52 11.05 -20.37 12.05
CA SER A 52 12.51 -20.30 11.92
C SER A 52 13.05 -18.87 11.88
N LEU A 53 12.19 -17.87 11.70
CA LEU A 53 12.59 -16.47 11.60
C LEU A 53 13.00 -15.92 12.96
N ASP A 54 14.03 -15.07 12.95
CA ASP A 54 14.31 -14.22 14.10
C ASP A 54 13.21 -13.13 14.27
N PRO A 55 13.18 -12.40 15.40
CA PRO A 55 12.15 -11.39 15.64
C PRO A 55 12.12 -10.22 14.64
N GLU A 56 13.24 -9.88 14.00
CA GLU A 56 13.28 -8.84 12.98
C GLU A 56 12.72 -9.35 11.65
N GLN A 57 13.15 -10.54 11.24
CA GLN A 57 12.62 -11.24 10.08
C GLN A 57 11.12 -11.52 10.21
N ALA A 58 10.64 -11.90 11.39
CA ALA A 58 9.21 -12.10 11.64
C ALA A 58 8.40 -10.80 11.45
N ARG A 59 8.93 -9.66 11.92
CA ARG A 59 8.32 -8.33 11.68
C ARG A 59 8.31 -7.99 10.19
N HIS A 60 9.41 -8.21 9.50
CA HIS A 60 9.51 -8.02 8.05
C HIS A 60 8.54 -8.94 7.28
N ALA A 61 8.39 -10.20 7.69
CA ALA A 61 7.46 -11.14 7.07
C ALA A 61 5.99 -10.70 7.23
N ALA A 62 5.62 -10.21 8.42
CA ALA A 62 4.29 -9.66 8.67
C ALA A 62 4.02 -8.39 7.84
N LEU A 63 5.01 -7.50 7.75
CA LEU A 63 4.93 -6.31 6.90
C LEU A 63 4.81 -6.69 5.41
N LEU A 64 5.55 -7.69 4.94
CA LEU A 64 5.43 -8.18 3.57
C LEU A 64 4.02 -8.69 3.26
N ASP A 65 3.42 -9.47 4.17
CA ASP A 65 2.05 -9.95 4.02
C ASP A 65 1.03 -8.80 3.98
N HIS A 66 1.24 -7.77 4.80
CA HIS A 66 0.41 -6.58 4.80
C HIS A 66 0.51 -5.82 3.47
N LEU A 67 1.74 -5.57 2.97
CA LEU A 67 1.97 -4.87 1.70
C LEU A 67 1.43 -5.64 0.50
N ASP A 68 1.63 -6.97 0.44
CA ASP A 68 1.09 -7.82 -0.63
C ASP A 68 -0.46 -7.79 -0.63
N ALA A 69 -1.09 -7.75 0.54
CA ALA A 69 -2.54 -7.61 0.66
C ALA A 69 -3.05 -6.25 0.15
N LEU A 70 -2.39 -5.14 0.53
CA LEU A 70 -2.74 -3.80 0.05
C LEU A 70 -2.54 -3.65 -1.47
N CYS A 71 -1.46 -4.21 -2.02
CA CYS A 71 -1.24 -4.28 -3.47
C CYS A 71 -2.35 -5.06 -4.19
N GLY A 72 -2.80 -6.18 -3.61
CA GLY A 72 -3.92 -6.97 -4.11
C GLY A 72 -5.25 -6.22 -4.08
N HIS A 73 -5.48 -5.44 -3.03
CA HIS A 73 -6.65 -4.57 -2.86
C HIS A 73 -6.66 -3.47 -3.93
N ILE A 74 -5.59 -2.68 -4.01
CA ILE A 74 -5.46 -1.55 -4.96
C ILE A 74 -5.55 -2.02 -6.41
N SER A 75 -5.10 -3.23 -6.74
CA SER A 75 -5.24 -3.78 -8.11
C SER A 75 -6.64 -4.33 -8.42
N GLY A 76 -7.57 -4.32 -7.45
CA GLY A 76 -8.92 -4.87 -7.60
C GLY A 76 -8.96 -6.40 -7.68
N ARG A 77 -7.84 -7.09 -7.39
CA ARG A 77 -7.75 -8.55 -7.48
C ARG A 77 -8.39 -9.25 -6.29
N ARG A 78 -8.13 -8.74 -5.09
CA ARG A 78 -8.65 -9.31 -3.84
C ARG A 78 -8.76 -8.21 -2.79
N PRO A 79 -9.94 -7.99 -2.19
CA PRO A 79 -10.06 -7.10 -1.05
C PRO A 79 -9.15 -7.56 0.09
N ALA A 80 -8.29 -6.66 0.57
CA ALA A 80 -7.56 -6.85 1.81
C ALA A 80 -8.51 -7.01 3.01
N LEU A 81 -8.18 -7.90 3.94
CA LEU A 81 -9.00 -8.16 5.13
C LEU A 81 -9.12 -6.87 5.97
N GLY A 82 -10.35 -6.54 6.39
CA GLY A 82 -10.62 -5.34 7.19
C GLY A 82 -10.88 -4.07 6.38
N TYR A 83 -10.85 -4.14 5.06
CA TYR A 83 -11.18 -3.02 4.16
C TYR A 83 -12.42 -3.33 3.33
N ALA A 84 -13.24 -2.30 3.08
CA ALA A 84 -14.41 -2.42 2.21
C ALA A 84 -13.98 -2.61 0.76
N ALA A 85 -14.70 -3.40 -0.03
CA ALA A 85 -14.28 -3.74 -1.40
C ALA A 85 -14.32 -2.54 -2.38
N ASP A 86 -15.09 -1.51 -2.03
CA ASP A 86 -15.22 -0.23 -2.73
C ASP A 86 -14.21 0.83 -2.28
N ASP A 87 -13.44 0.57 -1.21
CA ASP A 87 -12.38 1.46 -0.74
C ASP A 87 -11.17 1.42 -1.69
N SER A 88 -11.24 2.19 -2.76
CA SER A 88 -10.23 2.16 -3.82
C SER A 88 -8.81 2.51 -3.36
N LEU A 89 -8.66 3.20 -2.22
CA LEU A 89 -7.37 3.65 -1.71
C LEU A 89 -7.35 3.71 -0.17
N PRO A 90 -7.16 2.56 0.50
CA PRO A 90 -7.20 2.50 1.95
C PRO A 90 -6.12 3.36 2.62
N ASP A 91 -6.43 3.93 3.78
CA ASP A 91 -5.51 4.81 4.53
C ASP A 91 -4.17 4.15 4.86
N ALA A 92 -4.18 2.85 5.16
CA ALA A 92 -2.95 2.12 5.41
C ALA A 92 -2.04 2.11 4.18
N ALA A 93 -2.59 1.97 2.96
CA ALA A 93 -1.78 2.05 1.75
C ALA A 93 -1.17 3.44 1.55
N LEU A 94 -1.91 4.50 1.88
CA LEU A 94 -1.41 5.86 1.86
C LEU A 94 -0.27 6.06 2.87
N GLN A 95 -0.46 5.58 4.10
CA GLN A 95 0.55 5.67 5.16
C GLN A 95 1.83 4.91 4.80
N GLU A 96 1.71 3.72 4.22
CA GLU A 96 2.88 2.93 3.80
C GLU A 96 3.61 3.52 2.57
N ALA A 97 2.94 4.37 1.78
CA ALA A 97 3.51 5.10 0.64
C ALA A 97 4.03 6.50 1.00
N GLU A 98 3.62 7.03 2.15
CA GLU A 98 4.00 8.35 2.64
C GLU A 98 5.50 8.43 2.94
N GLY A 99 6.12 9.57 2.66
CA GLY A 99 7.55 9.79 2.89
C GLY A 99 8.48 9.13 1.87
N PHE A 100 7.99 8.30 0.95
CA PHE A 100 8.81 7.68 -0.08
C PHE A 100 9.33 8.71 -1.11
N ASN A 101 8.48 9.63 -1.55
CA ASN A 101 8.90 10.80 -2.30
C ASN A 101 8.04 12.03 -1.96
N ARG A 102 8.60 13.24 -2.12
CA ARG A 102 7.95 14.49 -1.72
C ARG A 102 6.68 14.79 -2.52
N GLN A 103 6.67 14.50 -3.81
CA GLN A 103 5.53 14.78 -4.69
C GLN A 103 4.32 13.89 -4.36
N LEU A 104 4.56 12.59 -4.16
CA LEU A 104 3.56 11.62 -3.73
C LEU A 104 3.03 11.98 -2.35
N THR A 105 3.90 12.34 -1.42
CA THR A 105 3.49 12.79 -0.08
C THR A 105 2.56 14.01 -0.16
N ALA A 106 2.86 14.98 -1.02
CA ALA A 106 1.99 16.13 -1.23
C ALA A 106 0.62 15.74 -1.85
N LEU A 107 0.60 14.81 -2.80
CA LEU A 107 -0.65 14.30 -3.39
C LEU A 107 -1.50 13.52 -2.37
N ILE A 108 -0.87 12.74 -1.50
CA ILE A 108 -1.55 12.02 -0.41
C ILE A 108 -2.17 13.01 0.57
N ALA A 109 -1.44 14.08 0.93
CA ALA A 109 -1.97 15.13 1.80
C ALA A 109 -3.17 15.84 1.17
N ALA A 110 -3.11 16.18 -0.13
CA ALA A 110 -4.23 16.78 -0.86
C ALA A 110 -5.47 15.86 -0.88
N TYR A 111 -5.28 14.56 -1.15
CA TYR A 111 -6.36 13.58 -1.11
C TYR A 111 -7.01 13.47 0.28
N ARG A 112 -6.21 13.38 1.35
CA ARG A 112 -6.74 13.32 2.72
C ARG A 112 -7.54 14.58 3.08
N ALA A 113 -7.09 15.76 2.66
CA ALA A 113 -7.79 17.02 2.91
C ALA A 113 -9.17 17.07 2.22
N VAL A 114 -9.25 16.64 0.96
CA VAL A 114 -10.53 16.54 0.22
C VAL A 114 -11.47 15.54 0.88
N ARG A 115 -10.97 14.36 1.29
CA ARG A 115 -11.78 13.31 1.90
C ARG A 115 -12.31 13.66 3.30
N GLN A 116 -11.60 14.51 4.05
CA GLN A 116 -12.07 15.01 5.36
C GLN A 116 -13.10 16.13 5.26
N SER A 117 -13.22 16.75 4.08
CA SER A 117 -14.13 17.87 3.81
C SER A 117 -15.43 17.43 3.13
N ALA A 118 -15.55 16.15 2.76
CA ALA A 118 -16.72 15.51 2.16
C ALA A 118 -17.54 14.79 3.24
#